data_AF-A0A4Y2N5G4-F1
#
_entry.id   AF-A0A4Y2N5G4-F1
#
_cell.length_a   1.000
_cell.length_b   1.000
_cell.length_c   1.000
_cell.angle_alpha   90.00
_cell.angle_beta   90.00
_cell.angle_gamma   90.00
#
_symmetry.space_group_name_H-M   'P 1'
#
loop_
_entity.id
_entity.type
_entity.pdbx_description
1 polymer ?
#
loop_
_entity_poly.entity_id
_entity_poly.type
_entity_poly.pdbx_seq_one_letter_code
_entity_poly.pdbx_strand_id
1 'polypeptide(L)'
;MSLLESLRSSSAHNPLIKEVKDFYRHLLSKGARILFSWVPSHVGITGNELADKSAKSATEFLTRPIVYAAVRSSFNQWCYYQWQEKWNMETNNNLHVIKPIISQWVTKLKTP
;
A
#
# COMPACT_ATOMS: atom_id res chain seq x y z
N MET A 1 -17.95 -9.38 -6.91
CA MET A 1 -19.11 -8.49 -6.74
C MET A 1 -18.72 -7.10 -7.19
N SER A 2 -19.56 -6.45 -7.97
CA SER A 2 -19.43 -5.02 -8.30
C SER A 2 -19.78 -4.13 -7.09
N LEU A 3 -19.45 -2.84 -7.17
CA LEU A 3 -19.86 -1.85 -6.15
C LEU A 3 -21.39 -1.79 -6.01
N LEU A 4 -22.12 -1.76 -7.14
CA LEU A 4 -23.58 -1.74 -7.17
C LEU A 4 -24.19 -2.98 -6.48
N GLU A 5 -23.65 -4.17 -6.74
CA GLU A 5 -24.09 -5.39 -6.05
C GLU A 5 -23.84 -5.32 -4.55
N SER A 6 -22.69 -4.78 -4.16
CA SER A 6 -22.30 -4.63 -2.75
C SER A 6 -23.23 -3.65 -2.01
N LEU A 7 -23.61 -2.55 -2.67
CA LEU A 7 -24.58 -1.58 -2.15
C LEU A 7 -26.00 -2.17 -2.05
N ARG A 8 -26.40 -3.00 -3.01
CA ARG A 8 -27.71 -3.68 -3.00
C ARG A 8 -27.80 -4.80 -1.96
N SER A 9 -26.68 -5.47 -1.68
CA SER A 9 -26.64 -6.56 -0.71
C SER A 9 -26.85 -6.06 0.73
N SER A 10 -27.31 -6.93 1.62
CA SER A 10 -27.36 -6.65 3.06
C SER A 10 -25.99 -6.78 3.74
N SER A 11 -24.97 -7.30 3.04
CA SER A 11 -23.62 -7.43 3.60
C SER A 11 -22.91 -6.08 3.73
N ALA A 12 -22.26 -5.88 4.87
CA ALA A 12 -21.50 -4.68 5.20
C ALA A 12 -20.11 -5.02 5.79
N HIS A 13 -19.54 -6.18 5.42
CA HIS A 13 -18.23 -6.61 5.94
C HIS A 13 -17.10 -5.67 5.53
N ASN A 14 -17.25 -4.96 4.40
CA ASN A 14 -16.32 -3.92 4.01
C ASN A 14 -16.71 -2.59 4.69
N PRO A 15 -15.84 -1.98 5.52
CA PRO A 15 -16.15 -0.75 6.25
C PRO A 15 -16.48 0.42 5.31
N LEU A 16 -15.88 0.50 4.12
CA LEU A 16 -16.19 1.56 3.14
C LEU A 16 -17.60 1.40 2.57
N ILE A 17 -18.03 0.16 2.29
CA ILE A 17 -19.40 -0.10 1.82
C ILE A 17 -20.41 0.26 2.91
N LYS A 18 -20.07 0.00 4.18
CA LYS A 18 -20.89 0.40 5.32
C LYS A 18 -21.03 1.93 5.39
N GLU A 19 -19.91 2.65 5.30
CA GLU A 19 -19.88 4.11 5.33
C GLU A 19 -20.73 4.74 4.21
N VAL A 20 -20.60 4.22 2.98
CA VAL A 20 -21.43 4.69 1.84
C VAL A 20 -22.91 4.43 2.11
N LYS A 21 -23.28 3.28 2.69
CA LYS A 21 -24.69 2.97 3.04
C LYS A 21 -25.23 3.89 4.13
N ASP A 22 -24.42 4.19 5.14
CA ASP A 22 -24.82 5.07 6.24
C ASP A 22 -25.02 6.51 5.73
N PHE A 23 -24.11 6.99 4.88
CA PHE A 23 -24.24 8.28 4.22
C PHE A 23 -25.47 8.34 3.29
N TYR A 24 -25.71 7.28 2.52
CA TYR A 24 -26.90 7.17 1.68
C TYR A 24 -28.19 7.27 2.49
N ARG A 25 -28.30 6.52 3.60
CA ARG A 25 -29.47 6.57 4.50
C ARG A 25 -29.67 7.97 5.09
N HIS A 26 -28.58 8.64 5.47
CA HIS A 26 -28.63 10.01 5.97
C HIS A 26 -29.12 11.02 4.92
N LEU A 27 -28.75 10.86 3.65
CA LEU A 27 -29.28 11.71 2.60
C LEU A 27 -30.76 11.44 2.33
N LEU A 28 -31.19 10.17 2.37
CA LEU A 28 -32.61 9.83 2.23
C LEU A 28 -33.45 10.39 3.38
N SER A 29 -32.96 10.37 4.62
CA SER A 29 -33.68 10.96 5.76
C SER A 29 -33.86 12.48 5.64
N LYS A 30 -33.01 13.13 4.83
CA LYS A 30 -33.14 14.56 4.45
C LYS A 30 -34.02 14.80 3.21
N GLY A 31 -34.64 13.76 2.65
CA GLY A 31 -35.53 13.87 1.49
C GLY A 31 -34.83 13.85 0.14
N ALA A 32 -33.52 13.52 0.08
CA ALA A 32 -32.83 13.37 -1.20
C ALA A 32 -33.37 12.17 -1.98
N ARG A 33 -33.43 12.29 -3.31
CA ARG A 33 -33.76 11.19 -4.23
C ARG A 33 -32.51 10.82 -5.01
N ILE A 34 -31.98 9.62 -4.76
CA ILE A 34 -30.70 9.17 -5.29
C ILE A 34 -30.92 7.86 -6.06
N LEU A 35 -30.38 7.79 -7.28
CA LEU A 35 -30.39 6.60 -8.13
C LEU A 35 -28.94 6.19 -8.42
N PHE A 36 -28.65 4.90 -8.26
CA PHE A 36 -27.38 4.33 -8.69
C PHE A 36 -27.56 3.62 -10.03
N SER A 37 -26.74 3.96 -11.02
CA SER A 37 -26.70 3.28 -12.31
C SER A 37 -25.26 2.99 -12.70
N TRP A 38 -25.04 1.86 -13.36
CA TRP A 38 -23.79 1.60 -14.05
C TRP A 38 -23.76 2.40 -15.35
N VAL A 39 -22.58 2.92 -15.69
CA VAL A 39 -22.31 3.64 -16.93
C VAL A 39 -21.01 3.08 -17.52
N PRO A 40 -20.95 2.80 -18.82
CA PRO A 40 -19.72 2.34 -19.46
C PRO A 40 -18.62 3.42 -19.40
N SER A 41 -17.37 3.00 -19.24
CA SER A 41 -16.24 3.92 -19.27
C SER A 41 -15.91 4.36 -20.70
N HIS A 42 -15.38 5.58 -20.84
CA HIS A 42 -14.82 6.12 -22.10
C HIS A 42 -15.79 6.18 -23.29
N VAL A 43 -17.08 6.44 -23.03
CA VAL A 43 -18.11 6.56 -24.09
C VAL A 43 -18.52 8.01 -24.39
N GLY A 44 -17.78 9.02 -23.92
CA GLY A 44 -18.12 10.43 -24.18
C GLY A 44 -19.12 11.06 -23.21
N ILE A 45 -19.48 10.39 -22.11
CA ILE A 45 -20.37 10.98 -21.09
C ILE A 45 -19.55 11.96 -20.25
N THR A 46 -19.71 13.25 -20.55
CA THR A 46 -18.91 14.35 -19.99
C THR A 46 -18.79 14.29 -18.47
N GLY A 47 -19.89 14.05 -17.74
CA GLY A 47 -19.85 13.98 -16.28
C GLY A 47 -19.02 12.79 -15.74
N ASN A 48 -19.10 11.63 -16.40
CA ASN A 48 -18.32 10.45 -16.02
C ASN A 48 -16.83 10.64 -16.34
N GLU A 49 -16.52 11.25 -17.48
CA GLU A 49 -15.15 11.54 -17.89
C GLU A 49 -14.48 12.57 -16.97
N LEU A 50 -15.22 13.60 -16.54
CA LEU A 50 -14.73 14.58 -15.57
C LEU A 50 -14.46 13.93 -14.20
N ALA A 51 -15.33 13.02 -13.75
CA ALA A 51 -15.13 12.28 -12.51
C ALA A 51 -13.89 11.36 -12.59
N ASP A 52 -13.75 10.60 -13.69
CA ASP A 52 -12.58 9.73 -13.93
C ASP A 52 -11.27 10.54 -14.00
N LYS A 53 -11.28 11.67 -14.71
CA LYS A 53 -10.12 12.58 -14.77
C LYS A 53 -9.74 13.10 -13.39
N SER A 54 -10.72 13.50 -12.58
CA SER A 54 -10.49 14.01 -11.24
C SER A 54 -9.91 12.93 -10.31
N ALA A 55 -10.44 11.70 -10.38
CA ALA A 55 -9.93 10.57 -9.63
C ALA A 55 -8.47 10.23 -10.03
N LYS A 56 -8.17 10.21 -11.33
CA LYS A 56 -6.80 10.00 -11.85
C LYS A 56 -5.84 11.07 -11.35
N SER A 57 -6.20 12.34 -11.46
CA SER A 57 -5.35 13.44 -10.96
C SER A 57 -5.12 13.35 -9.46
N ALA A 58 -6.12 12.96 -8.66
CA ALA A 58 -5.94 12.76 -7.22
C ALA A 58 -4.94 11.64 -6.89
N THR A 59 -4.90 10.57 -7.70
CA THR A 59 -3.90 9.50 -7.53
C THR A 59 -2.50 9.91 -7.96
N GLU A 60 -2.34 10.83 -8.92
CA GLU A 60 -1.03 11.34 -9.35
C GLU A 60 -0.30 12.13 -8.25
N PHE A 61 -1.03 12.75 -7.32
CA PHE A 61 -0.41 13.38 -6.15
C PHE A 61 0.11 12.36 -5.12
N LEU A 62 -0.48 11.18 -5.05
CA LEU A 62 -0.08 10.08 -4.16
C LEU A 62 1.07 9.24 -4.74
N THR A 63 1.32 9.32 -6.04
CA THR A 63 2.43 8.63 -6.71
C THR A 63 3.75 9.40 -6.66
N ARG A 64 3.88 10.48 -5.85
CA ARG A 64 5.22 10.84 -5.39
C ARG A 64 5.77 9.61 -4.68
N PRO A 65 6.77 8.91 -5.24
CA PRO A 65 7.29 7.77 -4.56
C PRO A 65 7.90 8.35 -3.28
N ILE A 66 7.32 8.04 -2.13
CA ILE A 66 8.19 7.69 -1.02
C ILE A 66 9.10 6.67 -1.67
N VAL A 67 10.35 7.06 -1.93
CA VAL A 67 11.27 6.23 -2.69
C VAL A 67 11.41 4.97 -1.84
N TYR A 68 10.59 3.98 -2.15
CA TYR A 68 10.44 2.80 -1.30
C TYR A 68 11.80 2.14 -1.17
N ALA A 69 12.61 2.22 -2.24
CA ALA A 69 14.01 1.86 -2.25
C ALA A 69 14.85 2.62 -1.20
N ALA A 70 14.69 3.94 -1.02
CA ALA A 70 15.42 4.73 -0.04
C ALA A 70 14.98 4.40 1.39
N VAL A 71 13.67 4.33 1.66
CA VAL A 71 13.15 3.96 2.99
C VAL A 71 13.56 2.53 3.34
N ARG A 72 13.44 1.59 2.40
CA ARG A 72 13.89 0.21 2.55
C ARG A 72 15.39 0.11 2.76
N SER A 73 16.19 0.91 2.05
CA SER A 73 17.64 0.96 2.21
C SER A 73 18.02 1.45 3.60
N SER A 74 17.43 2.56 4.07
CA SER A 74 17.69 3.09 5.42
C SER A 74 17.24 2.12 6.52
N PHE A 75 16.07 1.48 6.36
CA PHE A 75 15.59 0.49 7.31
C PHE A 75 16.50 -0.74 7.36
N ASN A 76 16.89 -1.27 6.20
CA ASN A 76 17.82 -2.40 6.14
C ASN A 76 19.18 -2.03 6.75
N GLN A 77 19.69 -0.82 6.48
CA GLN A 77 20.94 -0.33 7.06
C GLN A 77 20.87 -0.29 8.58
N TRP A 78 19.75 0.18 9.14
CA TRP A 78 19.51 0.18 10.58
C TRP A 78 19.45 -1.24 11.15
N CYS A 79 18.74 -2.17 10.49
CA CYS A 79 18.72 -3.58 10.90
C CYS A 79 20.12 -4.21 10.90
N TYR A 80 20.92 -3.95 9.85
CA TYR A 80 22.32 -4.41 9.78
C TYR A 80 23.17 -3.80 10.89
N TYR A 81 23.01 -2.51 11.17
CA TYR A 81 23.71 -1.85 12.27
C TYR A 81 23.36 -2.51 13.62
N GLN A 82 22.07 -2.70 13.92
CA GLN A 82 21.64 -3.34 15.16
C GLN A 82 22.14 -4.78 15.29
N TRP A 83 22.18 -5.52 14.17
CA TRP A 83 22.72 -6.87 14.15
C TRP A 83 24.23 -6.86 14.39
N GLN A 84 24.96 -5.94 13.75
CA GLN A 84 26.40 -5.77 13.93
C GLN A 84 26.75 -5.42 15.38
N GLU A 85 25.99 -4.54 16.02
CA GLU A 85 26.21 -4.18 17.43
C GLU A 85 26.04 -5.38 18.35
N LYS A 86 24.99 -6.18 18.15
CA LYS A 86 24.81 -7.43 18.92
C LYS A 86 25.94 -8.42 18.66
N TRP A 87 26.39 -8.52 17.41
CA TRP A 87 27.48 -9.41 17.04
C TRP A 87 28.82 -8.99 17.65
N ASN A 88 29.10 -7.69 17.71
CA ASN A 88 30.27 -7.14 18.39
C ASN A 88 30.31 -7.48 19.89
N MET A 89 29.14 -7.68 20.52
CA MET A 89 29.05 -8.10 21.93
C MET A 89 29.33 -9.59 22.14
N GLU A 90 29.32 -10.41 21.09
CA GLU A 90 29.58 -11.87 21.16
C GLU A 90 31.09 -12.19 21.17
N THR A 91 31.84 -11.58 22.09
CA THR A 91 33.31 -11.66 22.14
C THR A 91 33.86 -13.05 22.47
N ASN A 92 33.03 -13.95 23.03
CA ASN A 92 33.37 -15.35 23.31
C ASN A 92 32.95 -16.32 22.19
N ASN A 93 32.51 -15.82 21.05
CA ASN A 93 32.12 -16.65 19.92
C ASN A 93 33.28 -16.82 18.92
N ASN A 94 33.75 -18.05 18.75
CA ASN A 94 34.81 -18.37 17.77
C ASN A 94 34.44 -17.95 16.34
N LEU A 95 33.15 -17.92 15.99
CA LEU A 95 32.68 -17.46 14.69
C LEU A 95 32.80 -15.93 14.54
N HIS A 96 32.68 -15.17 15.63
CA HIS A 96 32.92 -13.71 15.62
C HIS A 96 34.38 -13.40 15.30
N VAL A 97 35.32 -14.19 15.83
CA VAL A 97 36.75 -14.06 15.50
C VAL A 97 37.01 -14.26 14.01
N ILE A 98 36.33 -15.24 13.40
CA ILE A 98 36.51 -15.57 11.97
C ILE A 98 35.81 -14.55 11.07
N LYS A 99 34.68 -13.99 11.51
CA LYS A 99 33.89 -13.02 10.73
C LYS A 99 33.32 -11.94 11.63
N PRO A 100 34.11 -10.90 11.95
CA PRO A 100 33.66 -9.82 12.82
C PRO A 100 32.64 -8.90 12.13
N ILE A 101 32.64 -8.82 10.79
CA ILE A 101 31.70 -7.95 10.05
C ILE A 101 30.60 -8.78 9.40
N ILE A 102 29.35 -8.43 9.74
CA ILE A 102 28.15 -9.03 9.16
C ILE A 102 27.99 -8.54 7.74
N SER A 103 28.24 -9.45 6.81
CA SER A 103 28.12 -9.26 5.37
C SER A 103 27.90 -10.61 4.71
N GLN A 104 27.70 -10.65 3.39
CA GLN A 104 27.64 -11.94 2.69
C GLN A 104 29.00 -12.65 2.76
N TRP A 105 28.99 -13.97 2.93
CA TRP A 105 30.23 -14.75 2.86
C TRP A 105 30.76 -14.72 1.43
N VAL A 106 31.98 -14.21 1.26
CA VAL A 106 32.66 -14.25 -0.04
C VAL A 106 33.18 -15.67 -0.24
N THR A 107 32.37 -16.52 -0.85
CA THR A 107 32.84 -17.86 -1.25
C THR A 107 33.85 -17.67 -2.39
N LYS A 108 35.14 -17.76 -2.09
CA LYS A 108 36.17 -17.76 -3.14
C LYS A 108 35.99 -18.99 -4.02
N LEU A 109 35.40 -18.85 -5.21
CA LEU A 109 35.68 -19.72 -6.35
C LEU A 109 35.43 -18.97 -7.66
N LYS A 110 36.52 -18.47 -8.24
CA LYS A 110 36.92 -18.65 -9.65
C LYS A 110 38.29 -18.01 -9.82
N THR A 111 39.34 -18.79 -9.54
CA THR A 111 40.64 -18.63 -10.20
C THR A 111 40.46 -18.87 -11.71
N PRO A 112 41.28 -18.22 -12.56
CA PRO A 112 41.05 -18.05 -14.01
C PRO A 112 40.87 -19.35 -14.78
#